data_AF-A0A923YWE8-F1
#
_entry.id   AF-A0A923YWE8-F1
#
_cell.length_a   1.000
_cell.length_b   1.000
_cell.length_c   1.000
_cell.angle_alpha   90.00
_cell.angle_beta   90.00
_cell.angle_gamma   90.00
#
_symmetry.space_group_name_H-M   'P 1'
#
loop_
_entity.id
_entity.type
_entity.pdbx_description
1 polymer ?
#
loop_
_entity_poly.entity_id
_entity_poly.type
_entity_poly.pdbx_seq_one_letter_code
_entity_poly.pdbx_strand_id
1 'polypeptide(L)'
;MSSRASAFLDRFRATELIGSPLHLFAEDPDGFGAAIADLPEAFAHAIDVASARSSGSTADLVSGSFASAACDKSGTIQVADRRFLAWLQGPDPLSAVVRDIQPDKPQVSMIADDATGRPIALAAGSRAITHNWPLDAAVRAALDSRQADYAVIAFKPGETGWQRAGQAFGLAPSETRLIAALARIGDLKQASTAVGMTYETARTTIAAILKKTASRRQTDLVRTMVRLAAGDLCAPDSVAMLFAELFGLTISQARLARALAFGATRDQAAELIGVSVNRAKSDLKAAFTACGVANAVDLSRIVAEVDVLAGLATACHVEINIGDAHHEPLQLVQRGWADGRIAIADFGPKGAIPVVITNSSLMGRSISPKLVATLQRAGFRPISFDRAGFGLTDAIDANPWVTAARDVECLLDALGIGRALILSRGGSHAVMATAAAMPSRIAGGVLLAPDSPARFDGRRRGMIGHGRALLFDSAFVVESVAKLLGRRASSQQIEKLLRGTVAGSAIDLAVFDDPAERNTLIRASRQAAITQTGFVQEILAMPRADPQALPDASNWTLMHGGASPMYRYHEVCDFWRATLPGVREVCIPDGGHYLHITHADAVASALQGCAV
;
A
#
# COMPACT_ATOMS: atom_id res chain seq x y z
N MET A 1 -20.83 18.08 35.68
CA MET A 1 -21.07 17.75 34.26
C MET A 1 -19.73 17.35 33.66
N SER A 2 -19.64 16.23 32.94
CA SER A 2 -18.39 15.84 32.27
C SER A 2 -18.00 16.92 31.25
N SER A 3 -16.72 17.30 31.18
CA SER A 3 -16.26 18.23 30.15
C SER A 3 -16.43 17.60 28.77
N ARG A 4 -16.55 18.42 27.71
CA ARG A 4 -16.67 17.92 26.34
C ARG A 4 -15.46 17.02 25.97
N ALA A 5 -14.27 17.40 26.41
CA ALA A 5 -13.03 16.63 26.24
C ALA A 5 -13.11 15.25 26.93
N SER A 6 -13.55 15.19 28.20
CA SER A 6 -13.70 13.92 28.92
C SER A 6 -14.76 13.03 28.28
N ALA A 7 -15.91 13.58 27.89
CA ALA A 7 -16.97 12.83 27.21
C ALA A 7 -16.50 12.25 25.86
N PHE A 8 -15.69 12.99 25.10
CA PHE A 8 -15.09 12.48 23.87
C PHE A 8 -14.13 11.31 24.15
N LEU A 9 -13.22 11.45 25.12
CA LEU A 9 -12.26 10.40 25.47
C LEU A 9 -12.94 9.11 25.97
N ASP A 10 -14.02 9.23 26.75
CA ASP A 10 -14.78 8.08 27.22
C ASP A 10 -15.45 7.35 26.05
N ARG A 11 -16.04 8.08 25.11
CA ARG A 11 -16.58 7.51 23.86
C ARG A 11 -15.48 6.92 22.98
N PHE A 12 -14.32 7.56 22.90
CA PHE A 12 -13.18 7.05 22.15
C PHE A 12 -12.70 5.72 22.69
N ARG A 13 -12.52 5.60 24.00
CA ARG A 13 -12.16 4.33 24.66
C ARG A 13 -13.25 3.26 24.46
N ALA A 14 -14.52 3.63 24.57
CA ALA A 14 -15.63 2.69 24.34
C ALA A 14 -15.70 2.18 22.90
N THR A 15 -15.51 3.06 21.91
CA THR A 15 -15.51 2.69 20.47
C THR A 15 -14.25 1.94 20.06
N GLU A 16 -13.13 2.20 20.74
CA GLU A 16 -11.87 1.47 20.60
C GLU A 16 -12.05 -0.01 20.97
N LEU A 17 -12.77 -0.30 22.08
CA LEU A 17 -13.09 -1.67 22.52
C LEU A 17 -13.88 -2.47 21.48
N ILE A 18 -14.68 -1.81 20.64
CA ILE A 18 -15.47 -2.43 19.57
C ILE A 18 -14.82 -2.28 18.18
N GLY A 19 -13.56 -1.85 18.11
CA GLY A 19 -12.76 -1.90 16.89
C GLY A 19 -12.86 -0.69 15.96
N SER A 20 -13.66 0.33 16.29
CA SER A 20 -14.03 1.38 15.35
C SER A 20 -13.66 2.82 15.74
N PRO A 21 -12.57 3.12 16.47
CA PRO A 21 -12.37 4.43 17.11
C PRO A 21 -12.29 5.62 16.14
N LEU A 22 -11.89 5.39 14.88
CA LEU A 22 -11.66 6.45 13.88
C LEU A 22 -12.92 7.25 13.51
N HIS A 23 -14.12 6.67 13.59
CA HIS A 23 -15.33 7.38 13.16
C HIS A 23 -15.65 8.60 14.03
N LEU A 24 -15.23 8.60 15.30
CA LEU A 24 -15.49 9.69 16.22
C LEU A 24 -14.80 10.98 15.80
N PHE A 25 -13.67 10.90 15.09
CA PHE A 25 -13.00 12.09 14.56
C PHE A 25 -13.89 12.86 13.59
N ALA A 26 -14.71 12.15 12.81
CA ALA A 26 -15.66 12.74 11.87
C ALA A 26 -17.02 13.08 12.51
N GLU A 27 -17.50 12.28 13.47
CA GLU A 27 -18.81 12.48 14.10
C GLU A 27 -18.82 13.57 15.17
N ASP A 28 -17.72 13.73 15.91
CA ASP A 28 -17.61 14.69 17.01
C ASP A 28 -16.30 15.49 16.87
N PRO A 29 -16.16 16.30 15.80
CA PRO A 29 -14.95 17.08 15.57
C PRO A 29 -14.70 18.10 16.68
N ASP A 30 -15.75 18.65 17.28
CA ASP A 30 -15.62 19.60 18.40
C ASP A 30 -15.13 18.90 19.68
N GLY A 31 -15.61 17.69 19.96
CA GLY A 31 -15.10 16.85 21.06
C GLY A 31 -13.67 16.41 20.84
N PHE A 32 -13.32 16.03 19.60
CA PHE A 32 -11.95 15.72 19.20
C PHE A 32 -11.02 16.92 19.42
N GLY A 33 -11.41 18.11 18.95
CA GLY A 33 -10.68 19.35 19.17
C GLY A 33 -10.51 19.70 20.65
N ALA A 34 -11.57 19.56 21.45
CA ALA A 34 -11.51 19.78 22.90
C ALA A 34 -10.59 18.77 23.60
N ALA A 35 -10.57 17.50 23.19
CA ALA A 35 -9.68 16.50 23.77
C ALA A 35 -8.20 16.81 23.51
N ILE A 36 -7.85 17.29 22.31
CA ILE A 36 -6.48 17.72 21.98
C ILE A 36 -6.09 18.96 22.79
N ALA A 37 -6.97 19.95 22.89
CA ALA A 37 -6.67 21.23 23.53
C ALA A 37 -6.65 21.14 25.05
N ASP A 38 -7.63 20.47 25.66
CA ASP A 38 -7.86 20.49 27.10
C ASP A 38 -7.19 19.31 27.82
N LEU A 39 -7.01 18.17 27.14
CA LEU A 39 -6.50 16.91 27.72
C LEU A 39 -5.44 16.21 26.84
N PRO A 40 -4.38 16.89 26.38
CA PRO A 40 -3.44 16.37 25.37
C PRO A 40 -2.72 15.08 25.79
N GLU A 41 -2.27 14.97 27.04
CA GLU A 41 -1.59 13.77 27.55
C GLU A 41 -2.54 12.56 27.61
N ALA A 42 -3.77 12.76 28.07
CA ALA A 42 -4.78 11.70 28.15
C ALA A 42 -5.24 11.25 26.75
N PHE A 43 -5.32 12.18 25.80
CA PHE A 43 -5.61 11.89 24.41
C PHE A 43 -4.46 11.10 23.76
N ALA A 44 -3.21 11.53 23.92
CA ALA A 44 -2.04 10.82 23.41
C ALA A 44 -1.97 9.39 23.96
N HIS A 45 -2.16 9.21 25.28
CA HIS A 45 -2.20 7.89 25.89
C HIS A 45 -3.32 7.01 25.31
N ALA A 46 -4.51 7.58 25.06
CA ALA A 46 -5.61 6.84 24.43
C ALA A 46 -5.28 6.40 22.99
N ILE A 47 -4.61 7.25 22.21
CA ILE A 47 -4.14 6.93 20.86
C ILE A 47 -3.07 5.83 20.90
N ASP A 48 -2.11 5.90 21.82
CA ASP A 48 -1.07 4.88 21.98
C ASP A 48 -1.69 3.52 22.30
N VAL A 49 -2.61 3.45 23.26
CA VAL A 49 -3.34 2.22 23.61
C VAL A 49 -4.13 1.68 22.42
N ALA A 50 -4.84 2.54 21.69
CA ALA A 50 -5.60 2.14 20.50
C ALA A 50 -4.71 1.58 19.38
N SER A 51 -3.54 2.21 19.17
CA SER A 51 -2.56 1.83 18.14
C SER A 51 -1.77 0.57 18.46
N ALA A 52 -1.59 0.25 19.75
CA ALA A 52 -0.85 -0.92 20.22
C ALA A 52 -1.62 -2.25 20.04
N ARG A 53 -2.95 -2.20 19.92
CA ARG A 53 -3.78 -3.38 19.68
C ARG A 53 -3.55 -3.93 18.26
N SER A 54 -2.90 -5.09 18.21
CA SER A 54 -2.28 -5.68 17.03
C SER A 54 -3.27 -6.00 15.91
N SER A 55 -3.23 -5.19 14.87
CA SER A 55 -3.77 -5.48 13.54
C SER A 55 -2.73 -5.05 12.52
N GLY A 56 -2.65 -5.79 11.42
CA GLY A 56 -1.90 -5.44 10.22
C GLY A 56 -2.60 -4.34 9.44
N SER A 57 -1.95 -3.88 8.37
CA SER A 57 -2.54 -2.88 7.48
C SER A 57 -3.68 -3.47 6.62
N THR A 58 -4.26 -2.65 5.76
CA THR A 58 -5.25 -3.08 4.77
C THR A 58 -4.62 -4.03 3.74
N ALA A 59 -5.41 -4.98 3.21
CA ALA A 59 -4.99 -5.88 2.15
C ALA A 59 -5.96 -5.83 0.95
N ASP A 60 -5.45 -5.41 -0.21
CA ASP A 60 -6.20 -5.37 -1.47
C ASP A 60 -5.76 -6.56 -2.32
N LEU A 61 -6.53 -7.65 -2.30
CA LEU A 61 -6.15 -8.94 -2.83
C LEU A 61 -6.60 -9.16 -4.27
N VAL A 62 -5.88 -10.01 -5.00
CA VAL A 62 -6.26 -10.48 -6.34
C VAL A 62 -7.13 -11.72 -6.23
N SER A 63 -8.30 -11.70 -6.87
CA SER A 63 -9.17 -12.88 -6.95
C SER A 63 -8.47 -14.06 -7.64
N GLY A 64 -8.83 -15.29 -7.26
CA GLY A 64 -8.27 -16.49 -7.87
C GLY A 64 -7.01 -17.05 -7.20
N SER A 65 -6.27 -16.24 -6.42
CA SER A 65 -5.03 -16.67 -5.75
C SER A 65 -5.23 -17.31 -4.36
N PHE A 66 -6.45 -17.32 -3.86
CA PHE A 66 -6.80 -17.88 -2.54
C PHE A 66 -7.88 -18.95 -2.69
N ALA A 67 -7.79 -20.00 -1.86
CA ALA A 67 -8.78 -21.05 -1.75
C ALA A 67 -9.01 -21.38 -0.28
N SER A 68 -10.22 -21.77 0.09
CA SER A 68 -10.61 -21.92 1.50
C SER A 68 -11.32 -23.23 1.80
N ALA A 69 -11.26 -23.65 3.06
CA ALA A 69 -12.07 -24.70 3.65
C ALA A 69 -12.62 -24.28 5.02
N ALA A 70 -13.69 -24.94 5.45
CA ALA A 70 -14.21 -24.87 6.81
C ALA A 70 -14.03 -26.24 7.47
N CYS A 71 -13.50 -26.26 8.68
CA CYS A 71 -13.29 -27.49 9.44
C CYS A 71 -13.78 -27.35 10.89
N ASP A 72 -14.03 -28.48 11.54
CA ASP A 72 -14.36 -28.53 12.96
C ASP A 72 -13.11 -28.40 13.87
N LYS A 73 -13.30 -28.48 15.18
CA LYS A 73 -12.21 -28.43 16.17
C LYS A 73 -11.17 -29.53 16.07
N SER A 74 -11.51 -30.66 15.47
CA SER A 74 -10.56 -31.75 15.20
C SER A 74 -9.74 -31.52 13.93
N GLY A 75 -10.09 -30.48 13.15
CA GLY A 75 -9.53 -30.21 11.84
C GLY A 75 -10.21 -31.01 10.72
N THR A 76 -11.30 -31.72 11.00
CA THR A 76 -12.02 -32.47 9.96
C THR A 76 -12.72 -31.49 9.03
N ILE A 77 -12.45 -31.60 7.72
CA ILE A 77 -13.01 -30.69 6.71
C ILE A 77 -14.51 -30.97 6.55
N GLN A 78 -15.33 -29.94 6.76
CA GLN A 78 -16.79 -29.99 6.59
C GLN A 78 -17.18 -29.52 5.18
N VAL A 79 -16.56 -28.45 4.71
CA VAL A 79 -16.80 -27.85 3.38
C VAL A 79 -15.48 -27.31 2.85
N ALA A 80 -15.20 -27.46 1.55
CA ALA A 80 -14.02 -26.87 0.93
C ALA A 80 -14.30 -26.39 -0.50
N ASP A 81 -13.62 -25.31 -0.88
CA ASP A 81 -13.49 -24.88 -2.27
C ASP A 81 -12.85 -26.02 -3.09
N ARG A 82 -13.33 -26.22 -4.32
CA ARG A 82 -12.72 -27.16 -5.29
C ARG A 82 -11.23 -26.90 -5.48
N ARG A 83 -10.80 -25.63 -5.50
CA ARG A 83 -9.38 -25.27 -5.61
C ARG A 83 -8.59 -25.70 -4.38
N PHE A 84 -9.17 -25.58 -3.19
CA PHE A 84 -8.50 -26.00 -1.95
C PHE A 84 -8.20 -27.50 -1.99
N LEU A 85 -9.19 -28.31 -2.38
CA LEU A 85 -9.02 -29.76 -2.56
C LEU A 85 -8.06 -30.12 -3.71
N ALA A 86 -8.06 -29.34 -4.80
CA ALA A 86 -7.16 -29.58 -5.93
C ALA A 86 -5.70 -29.20 -5.62
N TRP A 87 -5.48 -28.22 -4.74
CA TRP A 87 -4.14 -27.76 -4.38
C TRP A 87 -3.48 -28.68 -3.36
N LEU A 88 -4.25 -29.26 -2.45
CA LEU A 88 -3.75 -30.04 -1.31
C LEU A 88 -4.05 -31.52 -1.48
N GLN A 89 -3.08 -32.41 -1.24
CA GLN A 89 -3.34 -33.85 -1.19
C GLN A 89 -3.63 -34.30 0.24
N GLY A 90 -4.81 -34.91 0.45
CA GLY A 90 -5.19 -35.51 1.73
C GLY A 90 -5.03 -34.62 2.97
N PRO A 91 -5.35 -33.30 2.94
CA PRO A 91 -5.12 -32.42 4.09
C PRO A 91 -6.03 -32.71 5.29
N ASP A 92 -6.93 -33.69 5.17
CA ASP A 92 -7.95 -34.01 6.16
C ASP A 92 -7.49 -35.19 7.06
N PRO A 93 -7.42 -35.03 8.39
CA PRO A 93 -7.77 -33.84 9.17
C PRO A 93 -6.66 -32.79 9.25
N LEU A 94 -7.05 -31.52 9.19
CA LEU A 94 -6.21 -30.32 9.40
C LEU A 94 -5.87 -30.09 10.89
N SER A 95 -5.83 -31.17 11.68
CA SER A 95 -5.72 -31.14 13.15
C SER A 95 -4.52 -30.35 13.67
N ALA A 96 -3.42 -30.32 12.91
CA ALA A 96 -2.23 -29.58 13.28
C ALA A 96 -2.30 -28.09 12.88
N VAL A 97 -3.08 -27.75 11.86
CA VAL A 97 -3.30 -26.36 11.41
C VAL A 97 -4.20 -25.60 12.37
N VAL A 98 -5.20 -26.29 12.94
CA VAL A 98 -6.15 -25.70 13.89
C VAL A 98 -5.75 -25.89 15.36
N ARG A 99 -4.59 -26.49 15.61
CA ARG A 99 -4.06 -26.67 16.95
C ARG A 99 -3.72 -25.31 17.55
N ASP A 100 -4.35 -25.00 18.68
CA ASP A 100 -4.13 -23.78 19.46
C ASP A 100 -4.70 -22.48 18.85
N ILE A 101 -5.66 -22.56 17.91
CA ILE A 101 -6.39 -21.37 17.45
C ILE A 101 -7.11 -20.74 18.64
N GLN A 102 -6.68 -19.53 18.98
CA GLN A 102 -7.37 -18.68 19.94
C GLN A 102 -8.52 -17.95 19.25
N PRO A 103 -9.66 -17.70 19.92
CA PRO A 103 -10.80 -17.00 19.32
C PRO A 103 -10.44 -15.68 18.63
N ASP A 104 -9.45 -14.96 19.18
CA ASP A 104 -9.10 -13.59 18.79
C ASP A 104 -7.79 -13.48 18.00
N LYS A 105 -7.11 -14.59 17.69
CA LYS A 105 -5.82 -14.57 16.99
C LYS A 105 -5.80 -15.51 15.79
N PRO A 106 -5.59 -14.98 14.57
CA PRO A 106 -5.40 -15.83 13.41
C PRO A 106 -4.01 -16.42 13.46
N GLN A 107 -3.90 -17.65 12.96
CA GLN A 107 -2.66 -18.42 12.98
C GLN A 107 -2.27 -18.74 11.54
N VAL A 108 -1.01 -18.50 11.20
CA VAL A 108 -0.40 -19.08 10.00
C VAL A 108 0.22 -20.41 10.42
N SER A 109 0.24 -21.41 9.55
CA SER A 109 0.79 -22.75 9.78
C SER A 109 1.26 -23.37 8.47
N MET A 110 2.19 -24.32 8.52
CA MET A 110 2.82 -24.95 7.35
C MET A 110 2.72 -26.47 7.50
N ILE A 111 1.58 -27.08 7.17
CA ILE A 111 1.37 -28.52 7.48
C ILE A 111 0.65 -29.29 6.36
N ALA A 112 0.43 -28.68 5.20
CA ALA A 112 -0.05 -29.44 4.05
C ALA A 112 1.03 -29.54 2.98
N ASP A 113 1.09 -30.70 2.33
CA ASP A 113 1.80 -30.85 1.08
C ASP A 113 0.82 -30.65 -0.07
N ASP A 114 1.28 -29.93 -1.09
CA ASP A 114 0.56 -29.88 -2.34
C ASP A 114 0.63 -31.23 -3.07
N ALA A 115 -0.09 -31.35 -4.18
CA ALA A 115 -0.12 -32.60 -4.96
C ALA A 115 1.24 -33.11 -5.47
N THR A 116 2.31 -32.31 -5.31
CA THR A 116 3.68 -32.65 -5.68
C THR A 116 4.57 -32.97 -4.48
N GLY A 117 4.01 -33.03 -3.27
CA GLY A 117 4.76 -33.27 -2.03
C GLY A 117 5.51 -32.03 -1.54
N ARG A 118 5.13 -30.82 -1.99
CA ARG A 118 5.77 -29.57 -1.60
C ARG A 118 5.00 -28.90 -0.49
N PRO A 119 5.67 -28.37 0.55
CA PRO A 119 4.99 -27.74 1.67
C PRO A 119 4.29 -26.45 1.23
N ILE A 120 3.06 -26.24 1.69
CA ILE A 120 2.29 -25.01 1.44
C ILE A 120 1.89 -24.36 2.77
N ALA A 121 1.91 -23.03 2.77
CA ALA A 121 1.43 -22.25 3.89
C ALA A 121 -0.10 -22.24 3.92
N LEU A 122 -0.66 -22.37 5.12
CA LEU A 122 -2.08 -22.25 5.42
C LEU A 122 -2.26 -21.19 6.51
N ALA A 123 -3.34 -20.43 6.46
CA ALA A 123 -3.78 -19.62 7.60
C ALA A 123 -5.13 -20.13 8.08
N ALA A 124 -5.34 -20.10 9.38
CA ALA A 124 -6.57 -20.54 10.00
C ALA A 124 -7.03 -19.56 11.08
N GLY A 125 -8.34 -19.51 11.28
CA GLY A 125 -8.93 -18.62 12.25
C GLY A 125 -10.38 -18.94 12.57
N SER A 126 -10.83 -18.42 13.71
CA SER A 126 -12.23 -18.52 14.13
C SER A 126 -13.14 -17.69 13.21
N ARG A 127 -14.45 -17.96 13.26
CA ARG A 127 -15.45 -17.12 12.59
C ARG A 127 -15.34 -15.63 12.93
N ALA A 128 -14.96 -15.28 14.17
CA ALA A 128 -14.90 -13.89 14.62
C ALA A 128 -13.88 -13.06 13.83
N ILE A 129 -12.73 -13.66 13.51
CA ILE A 129 -11.60 -12.98 12.86
C ILE A 129 -11.56 -13.18 11.35
N THR A 130 -12.19 -14.25 10.83
CA THR A 130 -12.14 -14.60 9.39
C THR A 130 -13.29 -14.00 8.57
N HIS A 131 -14.15 -13.18 9.19
CA HIS A 131 -15.30 -12.60 8.51
C HIS A 131 -14.95 -11.79 7.25
N ASN A 132 -13.76 -11.16 7.19
CA ASN A 132 -13.30 -10.43 6.00
C ASN A 132 -12.35 -11.22 5.10
N TRP A 133 -12.02 -12.48 5.43
CA TRP A 133 -11.13 -13.27 4.57
C TRP A 133 -11.79 -13.61 3.23
N PRO A 134 -11.01 -13.87 2.16
CA PRO A 134 -11.53 -14.26 0.85
C PRO A 134 -11.97 -15.73 0.84
N LEU A 135 -13.00 -16.02 1.64
CA LEU A 135 -13.61 -17.34 1.77
C LEU A 135 -14.64 -17.58 0.66
N ASP A 136 -14.66 -18.80 0.15
CA ASP A 136 -15.73 -19.29 -0.71
C ASP A 136 -17.10 -19.16 -0.03
N ALA A 137 -18.15 -18.90 -0.82
CA ALA A 137 -19.49 -18.68 -0.30
C ALA A 137 -20.01 -19.87 0.53
N ALA A 138 -19.70 -21.11 0.13
CA ALA A 138 -20.12 -22.30 0.87
C ALA A 138 -19.35 -22.45 2.20
N VAL A 139 -18.05 -22.12 2.20
CA VAL A 139 -17.22 -22.09 3.42
C VAL A 139 -17.75 -21.06 4.41
N ARG A 140 -18.10 -19.87 3.94
CA ARG A 140 -18.71 -18.83 4.77
C ARG A 140 -20.05 -19.26 5.35
N ALA A 141 -20.93 -19.84 4.53
CA ALA A 141 -22.23 -20.34 4.97
C ALA A 141 -22.09 -21.45 6.04
N ALA A 142 -21.11 -22.35 5.91
CA ALA A 142 -20.83 -23.38 6.90
C ALA A 142 -20.42 -22.79 8.26
N LEU A 143 -19.59 -21.74 8.26
CA LEU A 143 -19.19 -21.04 9.48
C LEU A 143 -20.37 -20.29 10.11
N ASP A 144 -21.16 -19.58 9.31
CA ASP A 144 -22.31 -18.81 9.80
C ASP A 144 -23.43 -19.69 10.36
N SER A 145 -23.65 -20.86 9.75
CA SER A 145 -24.57 -21.89 10.26
C SER A 145 -24.00 -22.73 11.40
N ARG A 146 -22.75 -22.48 11.82
CA ARG A 146 -22.03 -23.25 12.85
C ARG A 146 -21.90 -24.75 12.55
N GLN A 147 -21.85 -25.10 11.26
CA GLN A 147 -21.49 -26.45 10.81
C GLN A 147 -19.98 -26.72 10.95
N ALA A 148 -19.18 -25.65 11.02
CA ALA A 148 -17.73 -25.69 11.21
C ALA A 148 -17.31 -24.62 12.22
N ASP A 149 -16.13 -24.82 12.82
CA ASP A 149 -15.59 -23.94 13.86
C ASP A 149 -14.54 -22.96 13.32
N TYR A 150 -13.75 -23.41 12.33
CA TYR A 150 -12.59 -22.70 11.83
C TYR A 150 -12.60 -22.58 10.31
N ALA A 151 -12.20 -21.41 9.80
CA ALA A 151 -11.85 -21.24 8.40
C ALA A 151 -10.37 -21.54 8.22
N VAL A 152 -10.01 -22.17 7.11
CA VAL A 152 -8.63 -22.39 6.67
C VAL A 152 -8.49 -21.83 5.26
N ILE A 153 -7.41 -21.10 5.00
CA ILE A 153 -7.13 -20.49 3.70
C ILE A 153 -5.72 -20.86 3.24
N ALA A 154 -5.63 -21.23 1.97
CA ALA A 154 -4.38 -21.46 1.25
C ALA A 154 -4.15 -20.33 0.26
N PHE A 155 -2.88 -20.02 0.01
CA PHE A 155 -2.48 -19.06 -1.02
C PHE A 155 -1.64 -19.77 -2.09
N LYS A 156 -2.07 -19.66 -3.35
CA LYS A 156 -1.33 -20.09 -4.52
C LYS A 156 -1.66 -19.14 -5.66
N PRO A 157 -0.68 -18.36 -6.18
CA PRO A 157 -0.91 -17.42 -7.27
C PRO A 157 -1.68 -18.03 -8.45
N GLY A 158 -2.86 -17.46 -8.73
CA GLY A 158 -3.66 -17.78 -9.91
C GLY A 158 -3.14 -17.10 -11.17
N GLU A 159 -3.77 -17.36 -12.32
CA GLU A 159 -3.38 -16.76 -13.60
C GLU A 159 -3.43 -15.22 -13.56
N THR A 160 -4.52 -14.66 -13.04
CA THR A 160 -4.71 -13.21 -12.85
C THR A 160 -3.61 -12.58 -12.00
N GLY A 161 -3.22 -13.25 -10.90
CA GLY A 161 -2.13 -12.82 -10.04
C GLY A 161 -0.79 -12.77 -10.78
N TRP A 162 -0.45 -13.81 -11.55
CA TRP A 162 0.77 -13.83 -12.35
C TRP A 162 0.76 -12.80 -13.47
N GLN A 163 -0.37 -12.61 -14.15
CA GLN A 163 -0.53 -11.58 -15.18
C GLN A 163 -0.28 -10.19 -14.60
N ARG A 164 -0.89 -9.88 -13.46
CA ARG A 164 -0.66 -8.62 -12.73
C ARG A 164 0.82 -8.43 -12.38
N ALA A 165 1.45 -9.44 -11.76
CA ALA A 165 2.85 -9.35 -11.38
C ALA A 165 3.77 -9.18 -12.59
N GLY A 166 3.46 -9.84 -13.72
CA GLY A 166 4.18 -9.67 -14.98
C GLY A 166 4.00 -8.27 -15.59
N GLN A 167 2.77 -7.76 -15.62
CA GLN A 167 2.45 -6.41 -16.10
C GLN A 167 3.18 -5.34 -15.29
N ALA A 168 3.28 -5.51 -13.97
CA ALA A 168 3.99 -4.59 -13.09
C ALA A 168 5.46 -4.38 -13.47
N PHE A 169 6.10 -5.32 -14.16
CA PHE A 169 7.49 -5.18 -14.63
C PHE A 169 7.61 -5.14 -16.16
N GLY A 170 6.50 -5.00 -16.89
CA GLY A 170 6.51 -5.06 -18.36
C GLY A 170 7.01 -6.39 -18.92
N LEU A 171 6.73 -7.51 -18.23
CA LEU A 171 7.10 -8.84 -18.70
C LEU A 171 6.20 -9.30 -19.84
N ALA A 172 6.80 -9.93 -20.85
CA ALA A 172 6.08 -10.61 -21.90
C ALA A 172 5.33 -11.83 -21.34
N PRO A 173 4.22 -12.28 -21.97
CA PRO A 173 3.48 -13.45 -21.49
C PRO A 173 4.35 -14.72 -21.34
N SER A 174 5.34 -14.92 -22.22
CA SER A 174 6.29 -16.03 -22.14
C SER A 174 7.23 -15.92 -20.93
N GLU A 175 7.67 -14.71 -20.59
CA GLU A 175 8.48 -14.44 -19.39
C GLU A 175 7.67 -14.74 -18.13
N THR A 176 6.42 -14.24 -18.07
CA THR A 176 5.48 -14.49 -16.97
C THR A 176 5.21 -15.99 -16.78
N ARG A 177 4.99 -16.75 -17.86
CA ARG A 177 4.80 -18.20 -17.78
C ARG A 177 6.02 -18.92 -17.24
N LEU A 178 7.23 -18.53 -17.67
CA LEU A 178 8.47 -19.16 -17.20
C LEU A 178 8.69 -18.92 -15.70
N ILE A 179 8.52 -17.69 -15.21
CA ILE A 179 8.71 -17.39 -13.78
C ILE A 179 7.62 -18.04 -12.91
N ALA A 180 6.38 -18.10 -13.39
CA ALA A 180 5.30 -18.83 -12.72
C ALA A 180 5.62 -20.33 -12.62
N ALA A 181 6.10 -20.94 -13.70
CA ALA A 181 6.53 -22.34 -13.71
C ALA A 181 7.72 -22.58 -12.78
N LEU A 182 8.71 -21.67 -12.76
CA LEU A 182 9.84 -21.75 -11.87
C LEU A 182 9.43 -21.68 -10.39
N ALA A 183 8.54 -20.76 -10.01
CA ALA A 183 8.03 -20.71 -8.64
C ALA A 183 7.28 -22.01 -8.26
N ARG A 184 6.47 -22.53 -9.19
CA ARG A 184 5.67 -23.75 -9.03
C ARG A 184 6.48 -25.05 -9.08
N ILE A 185 7.69 -25.07 -9.64
CA ILE A 185 8.49 -26.30 -9.77
C ILE A 185 9.76 -26.27 -8.90
N GLY A 186 10.33 -25.10 -8.64
CA GLY A 186 11.56 -24.94 -7.86
C GLY A 186 12.85 -25.17 -8.66
N ASP A 187 12.76 -25.88 -9.80
CA ASP A 187 13.88 -26.17 -10.70
C ASP A 187 13.70 -25.55 -12.09
N LEU A 188 14.74 -24.84 -12.56
CA LEU A 188 14.68 -24.12 -13.84
C LEU A 188 14.63 -25.05 -15.05
N LYS A 189 15.30 -26.21 -14.99
CA LYS A 189 15.33 -27.14 -16.11
C LYS A 189 13.97 -27.78 -16.31
N GLN A 190 13.37 -28.28 -15.24
CA GLN A 190 12.00 -28.81 -15.29
C GLN A 190 10.98 -27.72 -15.64
N ALA A 191 11.14 -26.50 -15.11
CA ALA A 191 10.29 -25.37 -15.48
C ALA A 191 10.38 -25.04 -16.98
N SER A 192 11.58 -25.07 -17.56
CA SER A 192 11.79 -24.85 -19.00
C SER A 192 11.05 -25.88 -19.85
N THR A 193 11.16 -27.17 -19.50
CA THR A 193 10.42 -28.25 -20.17
C THR A 193 8.91 -28.03 -20.06
N ALA A 194 8.41 -27.68 -18.87
CA ALA A 194 6.99 -27.48 -18.62
C ALA A 194 6.37 -26.33 -19.44
N VAL A 195 7.16 -25.33 -19.84
CA VAL A 195 6.71 -24.20 -20.68
C VAL A 195 7.13 -24.32 -22.14
N GLY A 196 7.71 -25.46 -22.55
CA GLY A 196 8.14 -25.71 -23.93
C GLY A 196 9.36 -24.89 -24.36
N MET A 197 10.28 -24.57 -23.43
CA MET A 197 11.53 -23.86 -23.70
C MET A 197 12.75 -24.78 -23.53
N THR A 198 13.82 -24.52 -24.29
CA THR A 198 15.12 -25.12 -23.99
C THR A 198 15.68 -24.53 -22.69
N TYR A 199 16.54 -25.28 -22.00
CA TYR A 199 17.20 -24.81 -20.78
C TYR A 199 18.00 -23.52 -21.00
N GLU A 200 18.74 -23.42 -22.11
CA GLU A 200 19.55 -22.24 -22.44
C GLU A 200 18.69 -21.00 -22.72
N THR A 201 17.58 -21.18 -23.42
CA THR A 201 16.58 -20.12 -23.61
C THR A 201 16.02 -19.68 -22.26
N ALA A 202 15.59 -20.62 -21.41
CA ALA A 202 15.04 -20.30 -20.10
C ALA A 202 16.04 -19.55 -19.20
N ARG A 203 17.32 -19.95 -19.21
CA ARG A 203 18.39 -19.26 -18.47
C ARG A 203 18.55 -17.80 -18.93
N THR A 204 18.58 -17.59 -20.24
CA THR A 204 18.70 -16.24 -20.85
C THR A 204 17.47 -15.39 -20.52
N THR A 205 16.28 -15.98 -20.60
CA THR A 205 15.01 -15.32 -20.23
C THR A 205 14.99 -14.94 -18.75
N ILE A 206 15.39 -15.82 -17.82
CA ILE A 206 15.49 -15.47 -16.39
C ILE A 206 16.49 -14.33 -16.16
N ALA A 207 17.62 -14.32 -16.85
CA ALA A 207 18.59 -13.23 -16.75
C ALA A 207 17.99 -11.89 -17.23
N ALA A 208 17.16 -11.90 -18.29
CA ALA A 208 16.44 -10.71 -18.73
C ALA A 208 15.38 -10.27 -17.71
N ILE A 209 14.64 -11.21 -17.13
CA ILE A 209 13.63 -10.92 -16.09
C ILE A 209 14.31 -10.30 -14.85
N LEU A 210 15.44 -10.86 -14.39
CA LEU A 210 16.20 -10.31 -13.25
C LEU A 210 16.58 -8.84 -13.47
N LYS A 211 16.94 -8.46 -14.71
CA LYS A 211 17.22 -7.07 -15.07
C LYS A 211 15.95 -6.21 -15.02
N LYS A 212 14.83 -6.67 -15.61
CA LYS A 212 13.56 -5.95 -15.64
C LYS A 212 12.96 -5.72 -14.24
N THR A 213 13.10 -6.70 -13.34
CA THR A 213 12.60 -6.60 -11.96
C THR A 213 13.63 -6.01 -11.00
N ALA A 214 14.85 -5.74 -11.49
CA ALA A 214 16.02 -5.40 -10.69
C ALA A 214 16.23 -6.33 -9.49
N SER A 215 15.87 -7.60 -9.64
CA SER A 215 16.08 -8.60 -8.61
C SER A 215 17.53 -9.03 -8.60
N ARG A 216 18.13 -9.00 -7.41
CA ARG A 216 19.55 -9.34 -7.22
C ARG A 216 19.86 -10.78 -7.62
N ARG A 217 18.91 -11.69 -7.34
CA ARG A 217 19.04 -13.15 -7.53
C ARG A 217 17.67 -13.75 -7.83
N GLN A 218 17.70 -14.99 -8.33
CA GLN A 218 16.50 -15.80 -8.60
C GLN A 218 15.60 -15.96 -7.37
N THR A 219 16.18 -15.99 -6.16
CA THR A 219 15.46 -16.04 -4.88
C THR A 219 14.58 -14.81 -4.67
N ASP A 220 15.17 -13.61 -4.78
CA ASP A 220 14.44 -12.35 -4.66
C ASP A 220 13.38 -12.18 -5.77
N LEU A 221 13.69 -12.62 -6.99
CA LEU A 221 12.75 -12.61 -8.10
C LEU A 221 11.51 -13.44 -7.80
N VAL A 222 11.68 -14.70 -7.41
CA VAL A 222 10.56 -15.60 -7.09
C VAL A 222 9.75 -15.05 -5.92
N ARG A 223 10.43 -14.60 -4.85
CA ARG A 223 9.78 -13.98 -3.70
C ARG A 223 8.94 -12.77 -4.10
N THR A 224 9.53 -11.85 -4.87
CA THR A 224 8.87 -10.64 -5.35
C THR A 224 7.62 -10.96 -6.18
N MET A 225 7.75 -11.84 -7.17
CA MET A 225 6.65 -12.13 -8.09
C MET A 225 5.51 -12.85 -7.39
N VAL A 226 5.81 -13.78 -6.48
CA VAL A 226 4.78 -14.47 -5.67
C VAL A 226 4.04 -13.48 -4.76
N ARG A 227 4.75 -12.56 -4.07
CA ARG A 227 4.09 -11.55 -3.22
C ARG A 227 3.20 -10.62 -4.04
N LEU A 228 3.66 -10.13 -5.19
CA LEU A 228 2.86 -9.24 -6.05
C LEU A 228 1.63 -9.92 -6.66
N ALA A 229 1.69 -11.24 -6.87
CA ALA A 229 0.54 -12.00 -7.38
C ALA A 229 -0.59 -12.15 -6.34
N ALA A 230 -0.33 -11.87 -5.06
CA ALA A 230 -1.36 -11.82 -4.03
C ALA A 230 -2.17 -10.52 -4.04
N GLY A 231 -1.55 -9.40 -4.44
CA GLY A 231 -2.15 -8.08 -4.44
C GLY A 231 -1.28 -7.03 -3.73
N ASP A 232 -1.95 -6.06 -3.13
CA ASP A 232 -1.38 -4.93 -2.41
C ASP A 232 -1.53 -5.20 -0.91
N LEU A 233 -0.47 -5.71 -0.29
CA LEU A 233 -0.42 -6.02 1.14
C LEU A 233 1.01 -6.01 1.66
N CYS A 234 1.16 -5.81 2.97
CA CYS A 234 2.44 -5.86 3.66
C CYS A 234 2.42 -6.97 4.73
N ALA A 235 3.56 -7.63 4.92
CA ALA A 235 3.74 -8.54 6.04
C ALA A 235 3.87 -7.74 7.35
N PRO A 236 3.39 -8.25 8.49
CA PRO A 236 3.53 -7.56 9.77
C PRO A 236 5.00 -7.45 10.21
N ASP A 237 5.31 -6.45 11.04
CA ASP A 237 6.67 -6.24 11.60
C ASP A 237 7.21 -7.49 12.33
N SER A 238 6.30 -8.28 12.90
CA SER A 238 6.60 -9.52 13.62
C SER A 238 6.85 -10.74 12.72
N VAL A 239 6.81 -10.62 11.40
CA VAL A 239 6.83 -11.77 10.49
C VAL A 239 8.09 -12.65 10.62
N ALA A 240 9.23 -12.09 11.02
CA ALA A 240 10.43 -12.88 11.28
C ALA A 240 10.29 -13.77 12.53
N MET A 241 9.58 -13.29 13.57
CA MET A 241 9.27 -14.09 14.76
C MET A 241 8.23 -15.15 14.45
N LEU A 242 7.18 -14.79 13.70
CA LEU A 242 6.20 -15.75 13.20
C LEU A 242 6.89 -16.85 12.39
N PHE A 243 7.75 -16.49 11.43
CA PHE A 243 8.50 -17.48 10.64
C PHE A 243 9.38 -18.39 11.52
N ALA A 244 9.97 -17.85 12.59
CA ALA A 244 10.74 -18.64 13.53
C ALA A 244 9.85 -19.67 14.25
N GLU A 245 8.70 -19.23 14.76
CA GLU A 245 7.71 -20.07 15.45
C GLU A 245 7.16 -21.18 14.53
N LEU A 246 6.76 -20.82 13.31
CA LEU A 246 6.17 -21.75 12.32
C LEU A 246 7.07 -22.96 12.03
N PHE A 247 8.38 -22.76 12.01
CA PHE A 247 9.35 -23.78 11.63
C PHE A 247 10.21 -24.26 12.81
N GLY A 248 9.89 -23.86 14.04
CA GLY A 248 10.68 -24.21 15.23
C GLY A 248 12.13 -23.74 15.15
N LEU A 249 12.37 -22.60 14.51
CA LEU A 249 13.70 -22.00 14.32
C LEU A 249 14.00 -20.98 15.42
N THR A 250 15.29 -20.71 15.63
CA THR A 250 15.69 -19.49 16.34
C THR A 250 15.41 -18.25 15.48
N ILE A 251 15.21 -17.09 16.12
CA ILE A 251 15.04 -15.81 15.42
C ILE A 251 16.23 -15.52 14.47
N SER A 252 17.45 -15.88 14.88
CA SER A 252 18.65 -15.72 14.04
C SER A 252 18.56 -16.58 12.77
N GLN A 253 18.17 -17.86 12.89
CA GLN A 253 18.00 -18.77 11.76
C GLN A 253 16.91 -18.28 10.80
N ALA A 254 15.76 -17.84 11.34
CA ALA A 254 14.67 -17.28 10.55
C ALA A 254 15.09 -16.02 9.79
N ARG A 255 15.78 -15.08 10.45
CA ARG A 255 16.30 -13.87 9.79
C ARG A 255 17.30 -14.19 8.68
N LEU A 256 18.15 -15.19 8.88
CA LEU A 256 19.17 -15.59 7.90
C LEU A 256 18.56 -16.31 6.69
N ALA A 257 17.56 -17.18 6.91
CA ALA A 257 16.76 -17.79 5.86
C ALA A 257 16.00 -16.74 5.04
N ARG A 258 15.40 -15.75 5.71
CA ARG A 258 14.73 -14.62 5.04
C ARG A 258 15.74 -13.78 4.25
N ALA A 259 16.92 -13.45 4.79
CA ALA A 259 17.94 -12.70 4.05
C ALA A 259 18.32 -13.37 2.71
N LEU A 260 18.47 -14.70 2.67
CA LEU A 260 18.65 -15.44 1.40
C LEU A 260 17.47 -15.29 0.44
N ALA A 261 16.24 -15.35 0.95
CA ALA A 261 15.02 -15.19 0.15
C ALA A 261 14.89 -13.77 -0.43
N PHE A 262 15.43 -12.76 0.27
CA PHE A 262 15.59 -11.38 -0.23
C PHE A 262 16.82 -11.20 -1.12
N GLY A 263 17.46 -12.30 -1.52
CA GLY A 263 18.52 -12.29 -2.51
C GLY A 263 19.90 -12.00 -1.95
N ALA A 264 20.16 -12.08 -0.64
CA ALA A 264 21.51 -12.01 -0.08
C ALA A 264 22.32 -13.30 -0.39
N THR A 265 23.65 -13.22 -0.46
CA THR A 265 24.49 -14.43 -0.38
C THR A 265 24.45 -14.93 1.05
N ARG A 266 24.93 -16.15 1.28
CA ARG A 266 25.19 -16.63 2.64
C ARG A 266 26.09 -15.66 3.42
N ASP A 267 27.12 -15.13 2.78
CA ASP A 267 28.11 -14.29 3.45
C ASP A 267 27.54 -12.91 3.76
N GLN A 268 26.80 -12.31 2.83
CA GLN A 268 26.03 -11.08 3.05
C GLN A 268 24.97 -11.27 4.15
N ALA A 269 24.27 -12.41 4.15
CA ALA A 269 23.31 -12.74 5.20
C ALA A 269 23.99 -12.92 6.57
N ALA A 270 25.17 -13.53 6.62
CA ALA A 270 25.96 -13.67 7.83
C ALA A 270 26.37 -12.31 8.40
N GLU A 271 26.84 -11.41 7.53
CA GLU A 271 27.19 -10.04 7.86
C GLU A 271 25.99 -9.24 8.37
N LEU A 272 24.86 -9.25 7.63
CA LEU A 272 23.62 -8.56 8.01
C LEU A 272 23.08 -8.97 9.38
N ILE A 273 23.27 -10.23 9.76
CA ILE A 273 22.77 -10.79 11.02
C ILE A 273 23.84 -10.73 12.14
N GLY A 274 25.11 -10.46 11.80
CA GLY A 274 26.21 -10.43 12.76
C GLY A 274 26.66 -11.81 13.26
N VAL A 275 26.69 -12.81 12.36
CA VAL A 275 27.15 -14.18 12.67
C VAL A 275 28.31 -14.61 11.77
N SER A 276 29.08 -15.62 12.19
CA SER A 276 30.16 -16.16 11.35
C SER A 276 29.62 -16.92 10.13
N VAL A 277 30.36 -16.92 9.03
CA VAL A 277 29.99 -17.64 7.80
C VAL A 277 29.78 -19.15 8.03
N ASN A 278 30.58 -19.76 8.92
CA ASN A 278 30.43 -21.16 9.29
C ASN A 278 29.12 -21.42 10.04
N ARG A 279 28.77 -20.55 10.99
CA ARG A 279 27.49 -20.63 11.69
C ARG A 279 26.32 -20.40 10.75
N ALA A 280 26.42 -19.41 9.84
CA ALA A 280 25.42 -19.16 8.82
C ALA A 280 25.17 -20.41 7.95
N LYS A 281 26.23 -21.14 7.58
CA LYS A 281 26.09 -22.40 6.82
C LYS A 281 25.31 -23.47 7.60
N SER A 282 25.62 -23.70 8.88
CA SER A 282 24.91 -24.69 9.69
C SER A 282 23.46 -24.27 9.96
N ASP A 283 23.24 -22.99 10.26
CA ASP A 283 21.91 -22.43 10.55
C ASP A 283 21.00 -22.46 9.31
N LEU A 284 21.52 -22.20 8.11
CA LEU A 284 20.78 -22.37 6.86
C LEU A 284 20.42 -23.82 6.59
N LYS A 285 21.33 -24.76 6.85
CA LYS A 285 21.02 -26.18 6.69
C LYS A 285 19.87 -26.59 7.61
N ALA A 286 19.87 -26.13 8.86
CA ALA A 286 18.76 -26.34 9.79
C ALA A 286 17.47 -25.71 9.28
N ALA A 287 17.52 -24.48 8.78
CA ALA A 287 16.36 -23.79 8.21
C ALA A 287 15.75 -24.52 7.00
N PHE A 288 16.58 -25.03 6.08
CA PHE A 288 16.11 -25.78 4.92
C PHE A 288 15.40 -27.06 5.32
N THR A 289 16.00 -27.82 6.25
CA THR A 289 15.39 -29.03 6.80
C THR A 289 14.07 -28.73 7.49
N ALA A 290 14.04 -27.71 8.36
CA ALA A 290 12.83 -27.33 9.09
C ALA A 290 11.71 -26.85 8.16
N CYS A 291 12.05 -26.12 7.09
CA CYS A 291 11.08 -25.66 6.10
C CYS A 291 10.65 -26.75 5.10
N GLY A 292 11.25 -27.94 5.12
CA GLY A 292 10.97 -29.00 4.17
C GLY A 292 11.34 -28.65 2.72
N VAL A 293 12.37 -27.81 2.51
CA VAL A 293 12.75 -27.31 1.18
C VAL A 293 14.08 -27.88 0.70
N ALA A 294 14.12 -28.23 -0.59
CA ALA A 294 15.31 -28.78 -1.21
C ALA A 294 16.31 -27.70 -1.66
N ASN A 295 15.83 -26.49 -1.96
CA ASN A 295 16.64 -25.44 -2.56
C ASN A 295 16.20 -24.03 -2.11
N ALA A 296 17.03 -23.03 -2.43
CA ALA A 296 16.79 -21.64 -2.02
C ALA A 296 15.59 -20.99 -2.75
N VAL A 297 15.24 -21.46 -3.95
CA VAL A 297 14.07 -20.98 -4.69
C VAL A 297 12.78 -21.38 -3.95
N ASP A 298 12.72 -22.61 -3.47
CA ASP A 298 11.61 -23.12 -2.66
C ASP A 298 11.50 -22.39 -1.33
N LEU A 299 12.63 -22.15 -0.65
CA LEU A 299 12.66 -21.32 0.56
C LEU A 299 12.08 -19.92 0.27
N SER A 300 12.43 -19.33 -0.88
CA SER A 300 11.97 -17.98 -1.25
C SER A 300 10.47 -17.94 -1.54
N ARG A 301 9.93 -18.99 -2.17
CA ARG A 301 8.48 -19.16 -2.35
C ARG A 301 7.79 -19.25 -0.99
N ILE A 302 8.25 -20.12 -0.09
CA ILE A 302 7.64 -20.27 1.24
C ILE A 302 7.68 -18.97 2.03
N VAL A 303 8.81 -18.25 2.02
CA VAL A 303 8.91 -16.94 2.65
C VAL A 303 7.84 -15.99 2.10
N ALA A 304 7.64 -15.96 0.78
CA ALA A 304 6.60 -15.13 0.16
C ALA A 304 5.18 -15.57 0.52
N GLU A 305 4.89 -16.87 0.57
CA GLU A 305 3.58 -17.40 0.97
C GLU A 305 3.26 -17.09 2.43
N VAL A 306 4.23 -17.27 3.33
CA VAL A 306 4.10 -16.90 4.75
C VAL A 306 3.88 -15.40 4.90
N ASP A 307 4.62 -14.57 4.16
CA ASP A 307 4.43 -13.10 4.20
C ASP A 307 3.02 -12.70 3.76
N VAL A 308 2.51 -13.31 2.69
CA VAL A 308 1.16 -13.05 2.17
C VAL A 308 0.10 -13.47 3.19
N LEU A 309 0.20 -14.69 3.72
CA LEU A 309 -0.78 -15.21 4.67
C LEU A 309 -0.70 -14.51 6.02
N ALA A 310 0.48 -14.09 6.48
CA ALA A 310 0.63 -13.30 7.69
C ALA A 310 0.03 -11.90 7.53
N GLY A 311 0.25 -11.26 6.37
CA GLY A 311 -0.38 -9.99 6.01
C GLY A 311 -1.90 -10.11 6.01
N LEU A 312 -2.45 -11.11 5.31
CA LEU A 312 -3.89 -11.41 5.31
C LEU A 312 -4.44 -11.71 6.70
N ALA A 313 -3.79 -12.61 7.43
CA ALA A 313 -4.23 -13.05 8.74
C ALA A 313 -4.36 -11.85 9.69
N THR A 314 -3.37 -10.96 9.67
CA THR A 314 -3.37 -9.80 10.56
C THR A 314 -4.16 -8.60 10.02
N ALA A 315 -4.55 -8.58 8.74
CA ALA A 315 -5.14 -7.41 8.09
C ALA A 315 -6.35 -6.85 8.84
N CYS A 316 -6.37 -5.54 9.06
CA CYS A 316 -7.52 -4.88 9.68
C CYS A 316 -8.73 -4.79 8.74
N HIS A 317 -8.48 -4.85 7.44
CA HIS A 317 -9.47 -4.84 6.39
C HIS A 317 -8.95 -5.53 5.14
N VAL A 318 -9.81 -6.27 4.46
CA VAL A 318 -9.48 -7.02 3.25
C VAL A 318 -10.49 -6.65 2.17
N GLU A 319 -9.98 -6.24 1.01
CA GLU A 319 -10.75 -5.98 -0.20
C GLU A 319 -10.35 -7.00 -1.27
N ILE A 320 -11.31 -7.57 -2.00
CA ILE A 320 -11.03 -8.54 -3.06
C ILE A 320 -11.31 -7.88 -4.40
N ASN A 321 -10.25 -7.68 -5.17
CA ASN A 321 -10.37 -7.16 -6.52
C ASN A 321 -10.84 -8.29 -7.45
N ILE A 322 -12.14 -8.30 -7.77
CA ILE A 322 -12.73 -9.23 -8.73
C ILE A 322 -12.34 -8.77 -10.13
N GLY A 323 -11.26 -9.31 -10.66
CA GLY A 323 -11.10 -9.55 -12.09
C GLY A 323 -10.88 -8.36 -13.02
N ASP A 324 -10.99 -7.10 -12.61
CA ASP A 324 -10.58 -5.99 -13.48
C ASP A 324 -9.12 -5.61 -13.25
N ALA A 325 -8.25 -6.34 -13.93
CA ALA A 325 -6.85 -5.99 -14.20
C ALA A 325 -6.69 -4.68 -15.02
N HIS A 326 -7.69 -3.78 -15.00
CA HIS A 326 -7.85 -2.66 -15.93
C HIS A 326 -8.04 -1.29 -15.27
N HIS A 327 -8.13 -1.15 -13.95
CA HIS A 327 -8.37 0.18 -13.35
C HIS A 327 -7.10 0.90 -12.89
N GLU A 328 -6.01 0.19 -12.64
CA GLU A 328 -4.71 0.81 -12.35
C GLU A 328 -3.59 0.07 -13.09
N PRO A 329 -2.97 0.68 -14.10
CA PRO A 329 -1.84 0.12 -14.85
C PRO A 329 -0.55 0.21 -14.04
N LEU A 330 -0.48 -0.55 -12.95
CA LEU A 330 0.66 -0.62 -12.05
C LEU A 330 1.93 -0.97 -12.84
N GLN A 331 3.00 -0.22 -12.59
CA GLN A 331 4.36 -0.56 -12.94
C GLN A 331 5.27 -0.32 -11.73
N LEU A 332 6.33 -1.12 -11.60
CA LEU A 332 7.35 -1.02 -10.56
C LEU A 332 8.67 -0.63 -11.21
N VAL A 333 9.10 0.60 -10.96
CA VAL A 333 10.34 1.17 -11.46
C VAL A 333 11.44 0.97 -10.43
N GLN A 334 12.60 0.47 -10.85
CA GLN A 334 13.76 0.37 -9.96
C GLN A 334 14.38 1.75 -9.73
N ARG A 335 14.73 2.07 -8.48
CA ARG A 335 15.56 3.25 -8.19
C ARG A 335 16.98 3.07 -8.73
N GLY A 336 17.46 4.05 -9.49
CA GLY A 336 18.85 4.13 -9.95
C GLY A 336 19.81 4.74 -8.92
N TRP A 337 19.29 5.43 -7.90
CA TRP A 337 20.07 6.22 -6.94
C TRP A 337 20.09 5.63 -5.53
N ALA A 338 19.29 4.59 -5.26
CA ALA A 338 19.20 3.87 -4.00
C ALA A 338 18.63 2.45 -4.23
N ASP A 339 18.68 1.60 -3.21
CA ASP A 339 17.95 0.34 -3.23
C ASP A 339 16.42 0.57 -3.18
N GLY A 340 15.66 -0.39 -3.71
CA GLY A 340 14.21 -0.37 -3.70
C GLY A 340 13.55 0.14 -4.98
N ARG A 341 12.22 0.14 -4.98
CA ARG A 341 11.38 0.36 -6.16
C ARG A 341 10.33 1.45 -5.90
N ILE A 342 9.85 2.02 -6.98
CA ILE A 342 8.79 3.02 -7.05
C ILE A 342 7.59 2.41 -7.76
N ALA A 343 6.44 2.39 -7.10
CA ALA A 343 5.18 2.00 -7.69
C ALA A 343 4.54 3.18 -8.40
N ILE A 344 4.30 3.01 -9.69
CA ILE A 344 3.66 4.00 -10.56
C ILE A 344 2.40 3.41 -11.19
N ALA A 345 1.49 4.27 -11.62
CA ALA A 345 0.40 3.92 -12.53
C ALA A 345 0.48 4.82 -13.76
N ASP A 346 0.82 4.22 -14.90
CA ASP A 346 0.97 4.90 -16.19
C ASP A 346 -0.25 4.64 -17.07
N PHE A 347 -1.16 5.61 -17.12
CA PHE A 347 -2.45 5.47 -17.79
C PHE A 347 -2.35 5.62 -19.30
N GLY A 348 -1.21 6.05 -19.85
CA GLY A 348 -1.05 6.28 -21.28
C GLY A 348 -1.97 7.42 -21.80
N PRO A 349 -2.09 7.57 -23.13
CA PRO A 349 -1.36 6.81 -24.15
C PRO A 349 0.12 7.21 -24.21
N LYS A 350 0.98 6.29 -24.69
CA LYS A 350 2.39 6.62 -24.97
C LYS A 350 2.45 7.65 -26.11
N GLY A 351 3.38 8.60 -26.03
CA GLY A 351 3.56 9.67 -27.01
C GLY A 351 2.74 10.95 -26.75
N ALA A 352 1.75 10.90 -25.87
CA ALA A 352 1.06 12.09 -25.36
C ALA A 352 1.92 12.85 -24.32
N ILE A 353 1.55 14.11 -24.03
CA ILE A 353 2.30 14.99 -23.13
C ILE A 353 2.28 14.42 -21.70
N PRO A 354 3.42 14.05 -21.09
CA PRO A 354 3.44 13.42 -19.78
C PRO A 354 3.03 14.38 -18.65
N VAL A 355 2.14 13.92 -17.78
CA VAL A 355 1.72 14.64 -16.57
C VAL A 355 1.96 13.75 -15.36
N VAL A 356 2.93 14.11 -14.53
CA VAL A 356 3.20 13.44 -13.25
C VAL A 356 2.21 13.96 -12.21
N ILE A 357 1.50 13.06 -11.53
CA ILE A 357 0.45 13.39 -10.58
C ILE A 357 0.88 12.98 -9.18
N THR A 358 0.88 13.94 -8.25
CA THR A 358 1.13 13.69 -6.82
C THR A 358 -0.16 13.82 -6.03
N ASN A 359 -0.46 12.83 -5.19
CA ASN A 359 -1.64 12.83 -4.32
C ASN A 359 -1.34 13.43 -2.92
N SER A 360 -2.37 13.62 -2.09
CA SER A 360 -2.18 14.10 -0.71
C SER A 360 -1.47 13.06 0.16
N SER A 361 -0.98 13.43 1.34
CA SER A 361 -0.31 12.51 2.28
C SER A 361 -1.22 11.40 2.86
N LEU A 362 -2.48 11.33 2.46
CA LEU A 362 -3.42 10.28 2.86
C LEU A 362 -3.91 9.44 1.66
N MET A 363 -3.22 9.52 0.53
CA MET A 363 -3.62 8.88 -0.72
C MET A 363 -2.40 8.34 -1.47
N GLY A 364 -2.48 7.12 -1.97
CA GLY A 364 -1.52 6.49 -2.88
C GLY A 364 -1.83 6.80 -4.34
N ARG A 365 -1.28 6.01 -5.25
CA ARG A 365 -1.25 6.25 -6.71
C ARG A 365 -2.60 6.15 -7.44
N SER A 366 -3.67 5.62 -6.85
CA SER A 366 -4.99 5.61 -7.50
C SER A 366 -5.48 7.03 -7.81
N ILE A 367 -6.00 7.24 -9.02
CA ILE A 367 -6.53 8.55 -9.45
C ILE A 367 -7.86 8.39 -10.17
N SER A 368 -8.68 9.46 -10.12
CA SER A 368 -10.03 9.53 -10.67
C SER A 368 -10.11 9.03 -12.14
N PRO A 369 -11.01 8.08 -12.45
CA PRO A 369 -11.30 7.68 -13.82
C PRO A 369 -11.74 8.85 -14.72
N LYS A 370 -12.56 9.79 -14.19
CA LYS A 370 -12.95 11.00 -14.92
C LYS A 370 -11.75 11.89 -15.24
N LEU A 371 -10.83 12.07 -14.29
CA LEU A 371 -9.59 12.81 -14.53
C LEU A 371 -8.75 12.14 -15.62
N VAL A 372 -8.53 10.82 -15.52
CA VAL A 372 -7.76 10.06 -16.51
C VAL A 372 -8.35 10.24 -17.91
N ALA A 373 -9.65 9.97 -18.07
CA ALA A 373 -10.32 10.09 -19.37
C ALA A 373 -10.25 11.52 -19.94
N THR A 374 -10.35 12.52 -19.08
CA THR A 374 -10.31 13.93 -19.49
C THR A 374 -8.91 14.34 -19.92
N LEU A 375 -7.88 13.99 -19.15
CA LEU A 375 -6.48 14.26 -19.51
C LEU A 375 -6.07 13.55 -20.80
N GLN A 376 -6.47 12.29 -20.98
CA GLN A 376 -6.20 11.54 -22.21
C GLN A 376 -6.85 12.19 -23.43
N ARG A 377 -8.12 12.61 -23.32
CA ARG A 377 -8.83 13.33 -24.38
C ARG A 377 -8.16 14.66 -24.73
N ALA A 378 -7.57 15.33 -23.74
CA ALA A 378 -6.83 16.57 -23.91
C ALA A 378 -5.39 16.38 -24.42
N GLY A 379 -4.97 15.15 -24.74
CA GLY A 379 -3.64 14.86 -25.30
C GLY A 379 -2.54 14.67 -24.26
N PHE A 380 -2.89 14.37 -23.00
CA PHE A 380 -1.96 14.09 -21.93
C PHE A 380 -1.82 12.58 -21.64
N ARG A 381 -0.68 12.22 -21.05
CA ARG A 381 -0.37 10.90 -20.49
C ARG A 381 -0.30 11.02 -18.97
N PRO A 382 -1.38 10.68 -18.23
CA PRO A 382 -1.37 10.74 -16.76
C PRO A 382 -0.48 9.65 -16.17
N ILE A 383 0.41 10.03 -15.26
CA ILE A 383 1.30 9.11 -14.55
C ILE A 383 1.25 9.48 -13.07
N SER A 384 0.65 8.63 -12.23
CA SER A 384 0.68 8.80 -10.77
C SER A 384 1.68 7.83 -10.14
N PHE A 385 2.10 8.11 -8.91
CA PHE A 385 3.03 7.25 -8.18
C PHE A 385 2.81 7.30 -6.68
N ASP A 386 3.22 6.24 -6.00
CA ASP A 386 3.34 6.23 -4.55
C ASP A 386 4.70 6.87 -4.19
N ARG A 387 4.69 7.90 -3.34
CA ARG A 387 5.93 8.48 -2.80
C ARG A 387 6.64 7.49 -1.87
N ALA A 388 7.91 7.75 -1.54
CA ALA A 388 8.69 6.88 -0.67
C ALA A 388 7.96 6.55 0.64
N GLY A 389 7.79 5.26 0.94
CA GLY A 389 7.11 4.79 2.14
C GLY A 389 5.58 4.85 2.10
N PHE A 390 4.98 5.06 0.92
CA PHE A 390 3.56 4.90 0.65
C PHE A 390 3.31 3.69 -0.25
N GLY A 391 2.13 3.07 -0.10
CA GLY A 391 1.66 1.99 -0.95
C GLY A 391 2.71 0.91 -1.16
N LEU A 392 3.08 0.69 -2.42
CA LEU A 392 4.08 -0.30 -2.83
C LEU A 392 5.48 0.28 -3.08
N THR A 393 5.70 1.58 -2.89
CA THR A 393 7.02 2.20 -3.02
C THR A 393 7.84 1.97 -1.76
N ASP A 394 9.05 1.44 -1.91
CA ASP A 394 9.95 1.18 -0.78
C ASP A 394 10.29 2.49 -0.05
N ALA A 395 10.35 2.44 1.28
CA ALA A 395 10.71 3.58 2.11
C ALA A 395 12.19 3.93 1.98
N ILE A 396 12.52 5.23 2.11
CA ILE A 396 13.88 5.73 2.18
C ILE A 396 14.00 6.55 3.46
N ASP A 397 15.00 6.25 4.28
CA ASP A 397 15.31 7.04 5.46
C ASP A 397 16.15 8.27 5.08
N ALA A 398 15.47 9.27 4.51
CA ALA A 398 16.08 10.53 4.11
C ALA A 398 15.02 11.64 4.09
N ASN A 399 15.42 12.85 3.70
CA ASN A 399 14.48 13.95 3.50
C ASN A 399 13.42 13.56 2.44
N PRO A 400 12.11 13.59 2.77
CA PRO A 400 11.07 13.08 1.88
C PRO A 400 10.91 13.93 0.61
N TRP A 401 11.22 15.23 0.66
CA TRP A 401 11.06 16.15 -0.47
C TRP A 401 12.18 15.95 -1.51
N VAL A 402 13.42 15.81 -1.05
CA VAL A 402 14.57 15.46 -1.91
C VAL A 402 14.40 14.06 -2.50
N THR A 403 13.89 13.13 -1.69
CA THR A 403 13.59 11.76 -2.13
C THR A 403 12.53 11.77 -3.23
N ALA A 404 11.45 12.53 -3.07
CA ALA A 404 10.43 12.66 -4.10
C ALA A 404 10.99 13.22 -5.42
N ALA A 405 11.86 14.23 -5.36
CA ALA A 405 12.51 14.78 -6.55
C ALA A 405 13.35 13.72 -7.29
N ARG A 406 14.17 12.95 -6.57
CA ARG A 406 14.98 11.87 -7.15
C ARG A 406 14.14 10.69 -7.67
N ASP A 407 13.04 10.38 -7.00
CA ASP A 407 12.10 9.35 -7.46
C ASP A 407 11.41 9.79 -8.76
N VAL A 408 11.03 11.07 -8.87
CA VAL A 408 10.51 11.63 -10.13
C VAL A 408 11.56 11.66 -11.22
N GLU A 409 12.82 12.01 -10.93
CA GLU A 409 13.90 11.89 -11.92
C GLU A 409 14.01 10.45 -12.45
N CYS A 410 14.04 9.49 -11.52
CA CYS A 410 14.18 8.07 -11.83
C CYS A 410 13.00 7.52 -12.64
N LEU A 411 11.76 7.92 -12.34
CA LEU A 411 10.60 7.48 -13.12
C LEU A 411 10.60 8.09 -14.52
N LEU A 412 11.02 9.36 -14.67
CA LEU A 412 11.09 10.00 -15.98
C LEU A 412 12.13 9.29 -16.87
N ASP A 413 13.30 8.97 -16.32
CA ASP A 413 14.35 8.25 -17.03
C ASP A 413 13.91 6.83 -17.41
N ALA A 414 13.30 6.09 -16.49
CA ALA A 414 12.80 4.73 -16.74
C ALA A 414 11.71 4.68 -17.83
N LEU A 415 10.90 5.73 -17.94
CA LEU A 415 9.84 5.85 -18.94
C LEU A 415 10.31 6.53 -20.25
N GLY A 416 11.58 6.94 -20.33
CA GLY A 416 12.15 7.64 -21.48
C GLY A 416 11.53 9.03 -21.71
N ILE A 417 11.12 9.72 -20.64
CA ILE A 417 10.45 11.00 -20.70
C ILE A 417 11.47 12.13 -20.54
N GLY A 418 11.66 12.92 -21.59
CA GLY A 418 12.55 14.09 -21.56
C GLY A 418 12.02 15.25 -20.73
N ARG A 419 10.74 15.59 -20.87
CA ARG A 419 10.10 16.71 -20.15
C ARG A 419 8.66 16.34 -19.77
N ALA A 420 8.19 16.80 -18.62
CA ALA A 420 6.84 16.52 -18.11
C ALA A 420 6.23 17.76 -17.44
N LEU A 421 4.90 17.77 -17.35
CA LEU A 421 4.15 18.66 -16.46
C LEU A 421 3.89 17.96 -15.12
N ILE A 422 3.62 18.74 -14.07
CA ILE A 422 3.16 18.19 -12.78
C ILE A 422 1.74 18.67 -12.46
N LEU A 423 0.89 17.77 -11.98
CA LEU A 423 -0.39 18.09 -11.37
C LEU A 423 -0.38 17.69 -9.90
N SER A 424 -0.46 18.66 -9.00
CA SER A 424 -0.50 18.44 -7.55
C SER A 424 -1.93 18.38 -7.04
N ARG A 425 -2.25 17.31 -6.30
CA ARG A 425 -3.48 17.13 -5.50
C ARG A 425 -3.20 17.26 -3.99
N GLY A 426 -2.05 17.83 -3.62
CA GLY A 426 -1.49 17.87 -2.27
C GLY A 426 -0.01 17.51 -2.30
N GLY A 427 0.67 17.62 -1.15
CA GLY A 427 2.12 17.33 -1.07
C GLY A 427 2.95 18.36 -1.82
N SER A 428 2.55 19.64 -1.73
CA SER A 428 3.17 20.76 -2.45
C SER A 428 4.68 20.83 -2.23
N HIS A 429 5.18 20.54 -1.03
CA HIS A 429 6.63 20.51 -0.75
C HIS A 429 7.39 19.56 -1.67
N ALA A 430 6.87 18.36 -1.91
CA ALA A 430 7.48 17.38 -2.82
C ALA A 430 7.48 17.89 -4.26
N VAL A 431 6.37 18.48 -4.72
CA VAL A 431 6.24 19.03 -6.07
C VAL A 431 7.19 20.19 -6.29
N MET A 432 7.24 21.11 -5.33
CA MET A 432 8.11 22.28 -5.38
C MET A 432 9.59 21.89 -5.36
N ALA A 433 9.97 20.94 -4.50
CA ALA A 433 11.33 20.40 -4.48
C ALA A 433 11.69 19.73 -5.81
N THR A 434 10.77 18.99 -6.40
CA THR A 434 10.94 18.33 -7.72
C THR A 434 11.14 19.36 -8.83
N ALA A 435 10.29 20.37 -8.90
CA ALA A 435 10.35 21.43 -9.89
C ALA A 435 11.66 22.24 -9.80
N ALA A 436 12.08 22.58 -8.58
CA ALA A 436 13.31 23.33 -8.34
C ALA A 436 14.57 22.51 -8.63
N ALA A 437 14.56 21.20 -8.35
CA ALA A 437 15.70 20.33 -8.59
C ALA A 437 15.93 20.04 -10.08
N MET A 438 14.87 20.09 -10.91
CA MET A 438 14.93 19.69 -12.31
C MET A 438 14.21 20.66 -13.27
N PRO A 439 14.60 21.95 -13.31
CA PRO A 439 13.89 22.97 -14.09
C PRO A 439 13.89 22.70 -15.61
N SER A 440 14.86 21.92 -16.12
CA SER A 440 14.89 21.50 -17.53
C SER A 440 13.97 20.32 -17.85
N ARG A 441 13.57 19.53 -16.86
CA ARG A 441 12.73 18.34 -17.00
C ARG A 441 11.27 18.62 -16.64
N ILE A 442 11.01 19.56 -15.74
CA ILE A 442 9.66 19.96 -15.34
C ILE A 442 9.28 21.24 -16.07
N ALA A 443 8.35 21.14 -17.02
CA ALA A 443 7.96 22.27 -17.87
C ALA A 443 7.16 23.35 -17.14
N GLY A 444 6.42 22.94 -16.12
CA GLY A 444 5.38 23.72 -15.47
C GLY A 444 4.39 22.78 -14.78
N GLY A 445 3.27 23.32 -14.32
CA GLY A 445 2.29 22.48 -13.66
C GLY A 445 1.09 23.22 -13.06
N VAL A 446 0.18 22.43 -12.53
CA VAL A 446 -1.02 22.91 -11.85
C VAL A 446 -0.98 22.46 -10.39
N LEU A 447 -1.11 23.42 -9.46
CA LEU A 447 -1.24 23.17 -8.03
C LEU A 447 -2.71 23.29 -7.62
N LEU A 448 -3.37 22.17 -7.29
CA LEU A 448 -4.76 22.18 -6.82
C LEU A 448 -4.82 22.35 -5.31
N ALA A 449 -5.30 23.50 -4.85
CA ALA A 449 -5.46 23.87 -3.44
C ALA A 449 -4.23 23.46 -2.59
N PRO A 450 -3.02 23.95 -2.93
CA PRO A 450 -1.79 23.49 -2.30
C PRO A 450 -1.77 23.74 -0.79
N ASP A 451 -1.15 22.82 -0.05
CA ASP A 451 -1.05 22.90 1.40
C ASP A 451 -0.36 24.18 1.88
N SER A 452 -0.99 24.89 2.81
CA SER A 452 -0.41 26.04 3.50
C SER A 452 0.76 25.60 4.40
N PRO A 453 1.83 26.40 4.53
CA PRO A 453 2.79 26.19 5.61
C PRO A 453 2.07 26.16 6.97
N ALA A 454 2.51 25.28 7.87
CA ALA A 454 1.80 25.01 9.13
C ALA A 454 1.48 26.27 9.96
N ARG A 455 2.37 27.29 9.92
CA ARG A 455 2.18 28.57 10.62
C ARG A 455 1.01 29.42 10.10
N PHE A 456 0.61 29.23 8.85
CA PHE A 456 -0.51 29.96 8.24
C PHE A 456 -1.83 29.19 8.33
N ASP A 457 -1.83 27.98 8.89
CA ASP A 457 -3.05 27.21 9.09
C ASP A 457 -3.84 27.73 10.31
N GLY A 458 -4.51 28.86 10.12
CA GLY A 458 -5.31 29.52 11.15
C GLY A 458 -6.66 28.85 11.39
N ARG A 459 -7.12 27.97 10.48
CA ARG A 459 -8.44 27.33 10.55
C ARG A 459 -8.37 25.98 11.25
N ARG A 460 -8.09 26.02 12.56
CA ARG A 460 -8.10 24.85 13.48
C ARG A 460 -9.52 24.44 13.90
N ARG A 461 -10.43 24.26 12.93
CA ARG A 461 -11.83 23.87 13.15
C ARG A 461 -12.22 22.70 12.25
N GLY A 462 -13.18 21.90 12.71
CA GLY A 462 -13.60 20.70 11.99
C GLY A 462 -12.52 19.61 12.02
N MET A 463 -12.85 18.43 11.51
CA MET A 463 -11.99 17.25 11.67
C MET A 463 -10.56 17.47 11.13
N ILE A 464 -10.41 17.97 9.90
CA ILE A 464 -9.08 18.20 9.30
C ILE A 464 -8.31 19.30 10.04
N GLY A 465 -8.97 20.39 10.43
CA GLY A 465 -8.30 21.47 11.16
C GLY A 465 -7.77 21.01 12.52
N HIS A 466 -8.54 20.21 13.26
CA HIS A 466 -8.08 19.60 14.51
C HIS A 466 -6.99 18.55 14.29
N GLY A 467 -7.11 17.73 13.24
CA GLY A 467 -6.09 16.75 12.86
C GLY A 467 -4.75 17.40 12.50
N ARG A 468 -4.75 18.49 11.74
CA ARG A 468 -3.53 19.25 11.41
C ARG A 468 -2.91 19.90 12.65
N ALA A 469 -3.72 20.51 13.51
CA ALA A 469 -3.24 21.07 14.77
C ALA A 469 -2.53 19.99 15.62
N LEU A 470 -3.14 18.81 15.76
CA LEU A 470 -2.53 17.68 16.45
C LEU A 470 -1.20 17.26 15.81
N LEU A 471 -1.20 17.00 14.50
CA LEU A 471 -0.06 16.42 13.80
C LEU A 471 1.13 17.39 13.68
N PHE A 472 0.88 18.69 13.52
CA PHE A 472 1.94 19.69 13.38
C PHE A 472 2.48 20.16 14.72
N ASP A 473 1.65 20.21 15.77
CA ASP A 473 2.09 20.69 17.08
C ASP A 473 2.61 19.58 17.99
N SER A 474 2.30 18.30 17.70
CA SER A 474 2.63 17.15 18.56
C SER A 474 3.36 16.03 17.81
N ALA A 475 4.65 16.21 17.55
CA ALA A 475 5.46 15.23 16.82
C ALA A 475 5.44 13.80 17.44
N PHE A 476 5.31 13.69 18.76
CA PHE A 476 5.35 12.41 19.47
C PHE A 476 4.14 11.51 19.22
N VAL A 477 2.99 12.04 18.80
CA VAL A 477 1.79 11.24 18.50
C VAL A 477 1.68 10.80 17.04
N VAL A 478 2.53 11.36 16.15
CA VAL A 478 2.42 11.15 14.70
C VAL A 478 2.47 9.68 14.33
N GLU A 479 3.41 8.92 14.90
CA GLU A 479 3.53 7.48 14.64
C GLU A 479 2.30 6.71 15.11
N SER A 480 1.77 7.03 16.28
CA SER A 480 0.62 6.33 16.85
C SER A 480 -0.66 6.64 16.08
N VAL A 481 -0.85 7.89 15.62
CA VAL A 481 -1.93 8.27 14.71
C VAL A 481 -1.78 7.56 13.36
N ALA A 482 -0.57 7.52 12.80
CA ALA A 482 -0.32 6.81 11.54
C ALA A 482 -0.64 5.32 11.66
N LYS A 483 -0.21 4.67 12.75
CA LYS A 483 -0.56 3.27 13.06
C LYS A 483 -2.08 3.10 13.19
N LEU A 484 -2.78 4.02 13.85
CA LEU A 484 -4.23 3.96 13.98
C LEU A 484 -4.94 4.08 12.62
N LEU A 485 -4.52 5.03 11.78
CA LEU A 485 -5.04 5.20 10.42
C LEU A 485 -4.73 3.99 9.52
N GLY A 486 -3.51 3.45 9.57
CA GLY A 486 -3.11 2.32 8.73
C GLY A 486 -3.67 0.97 9.17
N ARG A 487 -3.94 0.80 10.48
CA ARG A 487 -4.29 -0.50 11.09
C ARG A 487 -5.74 -0.58 11.57
N ARG A 488 -6.55 0.48 11.42
CA ARG A 488 -7.98 0.45 11.78
C ARG A 488 -8.88 1.06 10.70
N ALA A 489 -8.42 1.10 9.45
CA ALA A 489 -9.15 1.73 8.35
C ALA A 489 -9.81 0.70 7.42
N SER A 490 -11.08 0.38 7.69
CA SER A 490 -11.94 -0.27 6.69
C SER A 490 -12.38 0.69 5.59
N SER A 491 -12.80 0.17 4.43
CA SER A 491 -13.39 0.97 3.33
C SER A 491 -14.52 1.88 3.82
N GLN A 492 -15.39 1.41 4.72
CA GLN A 492 -16.47 2.21 5.30
C GLN A 492 -15.95 3.35 6.20
N GLN A 493 -14.94 3.09 7.03
CA GLN A 493 -14.34 4.12 7.88
C GLN A 493 -13.59 5.16 7.05
N ILE A 494 -12.86 4.72 6.02
CA ILE A 494 -12.17 5.60 5.08
C ILE A 494 -13.19 6.51 4.40
N GLU A 495 -14.28 5.96 3.84
CA GLU A 495 -15.32 6.78 3.21
C GLU A 495 -15.89 7.82 4.18
N LYS A 496 -16.16 7.42 5.43
CA LYS A 496 -16.70 8.33 6.45
C LYS A 496 -15.73 9.46 6.79
N LEU A 497 -14.44 9.16 6.93
CA LEU A 497 -13.40 10.18 7.12
C LEU A 497 -13.33 11.11 5.90
N LEU A 498 -13.30 10.57 4.68
CA LEU A 498 -13.26 11.38 3.46
C LEU A 498 -14.49 12.31 3.33
N ARG A 499 -15.70 11.83 3.66
CA ARG A 499 -16.91 12.67 3.70
C ARG A 499 -16.83 13.73 4.80
N GLY A 500 -16.31 13.37 5.98
CA GLY A 500 -16.09 14.32 7.08
C GLY A 500 -15.11 15.43 6.70
N THR A 501 -14.10 15.12 5.88
CA THR A 501 -13.10 16.08 5.41
C THR A 501 -13.71 17.19 4.54
N VAL A 502 -14.75 16.86 3.78
CA VAL A 502 -15.44 17.81 2.89
C VAL A 502 -16.84 18.17 3.41
N ALA A 503 -17.11 17.95 4.69
CA ALA A 503 -18.40 18.26 5.30
C ALA A 503 -18.76 19.74 5.08
N GLY A 504 -19.99 19.99 4.63
CA GLY A 504 -20.49 21.31 4.26
C GLY A 504 -20.27 21.71 2.80
N SER A 505 -19.60 20.88 1.99
CA SER A 505 -19.48 21.07 0.53
C SER A 505 -20.38 20.10 -0.22
N ALA A 506 -21.53 20.59 -0.72
CA ALA A 506 -22.47 19.76 -1.45
C ALA A 506 -21.86 19.16 -2.73
N ILE A 507 -21.03 19.92 -3.44
CA ILE A 507 -20.38 19.48 -4.67
C ILE A 507 -19.33 18.39 -4.44
N ASP A 508 -18.58 18.46 -3.33
CA ASP A 508 -17.61 17.42 -2.98
C ASP A 508 -18.30 16.18 -2.43
N LEU A 509 -19.39 16.33 -1.66
CA LEU A 509 -20.17 15.20 -1.17
C LEU A 509 -20.86 14.42 -2.30
N ALA A 510 -21.26 15.10 -3.37
CA ALA A 510 -21.84 14.48 -4.57
C ALA A 510 -20.84 13.58 -5.33
N VAL A 511 -19.53 13.76 -5.14
CA VAL A 511 -18.51 12.86 -5.74
C VAL A 511 -18.72 11.41 -5.32
N PHE A 512 -19.17 11.19 -4.09
CA PHE A 512 -19.34 9.84 -3.54
C PHE A 512 -20.61 9.13 -4.04
N ASP A 513 -21.49 9.84 -4.76
CA ASP A 513 -22.68 9.27 -5.40
C ASP A 513 -22.30 8.48 -6.65
N ASP A 514 -21.15 8.79 -7.26
CA ASP A 514 -20.54 8.01 -8.33
C ASP A 514 -19.70 6.86 -7.73
N PRO A 515 -20.09 5.59 -7.92
CA PRO A 515 -19.36 4.46 -7.35
C PRO A 515 -17.91 4.35 -7.83
N ALA A 516 -17.61 4.74 -9.08
CA ALA A 516 -16.26 4.64 -9.62
C ALA A 516 -15.31 5.64 -8.94
N GLU A 517 -15.76 6.88 -8.76
CA GLU A 517 -15.00 7.92 -8.06
C GLU A 517 -14.88 7.62 -6.57
N ARG A 518 -15.98 7.24 -5.92
CA ARG A 518 -15.97 6.80 -4.51
C ARG A 518 -14.97 5.68 -4.27
N ASN A 519 -15.03 4.61 -5.05
CA ASN A 519 -14.17 3.45 -4.88
C ASN A 519 -12.70 3.81 -5.11
N THR A 520 -12.43 4.72 -6.06
CA THR A 520 -11.07 5.22 -6.34
C THR A 520 -10.50 6.03 -5.17
N LEU A 521 -11.29 6.93 -4.59
CA LEU A 521 -10.85 7.71 -3.41
C LEU A 521 -10.56 6.80 -2.22
N ILE A 522 -11.45 5.83 -1.94
CA ILE A 522 -11.24 4.86 -0.86
C ILE A 522 -10.00 4.01 -1.14
N ARG A 523 -9.82 3.53 -2.37
CA ARG A 523 -8.64 2.74 -2.77
C ARG A 523 -7.35 3.52 -2.64
N ALA A 524 -7.31 4.79 -3.07
CA ALA A 524 -6.15 5.65 -2.88
C ALA A 524 -5.78 5.74 -1.40
N SER A 525 -6.75 5.94 -0.51
CA SER A 525 -6.49 5.98 0.93
C SER A 525 -6.06 4.63 1.50
N ARG A 526 -6.61 3.49 1.02
CA ARG A 526 -6.09 2.16 1.39
C ARG A 526 -4.66 1.95 0.93
N GLN A 527 -4.28 2.39 -0.27
CA GLN A 527 -2.88 2.33 -0.72
C GLN A 527 -1.96 3.10 0.22
N ALA A 528 -2.37 4.30 0.65
CA ALA A 528 -1.65 5.04 1.67
C ALA A 528 -1.65 4.33 3.03
N ALA A 529 -2.66 3.50 3.32
CA ALA A 529 -2.79 2.73 4.56
C ALA A 529 -1.80 1.54 4.65
N ILE A 530 -1.40 0.95 3.51
CA ILE A 530 -0.55 -0.25 3.45
C ILE A 530 0.80 -0.04 4.15
N THR A 531 1.44 1.10 3.90
CA THR A 531 2.69 1.55 4.52
C THR A 531 2.52 2.96 5.06
N GLN A 532 2.94 3.18 6.31
CA GLN A 532 2.75 4.46 7.03
C GLN A 532 4.02 5.28 7.18
N THR A 533 5.17 4.75 6.75
CA THR A 533 6.48 5.39 6.98
C THR A 533 6.58 6.70 6.21
N GLY A 534 6.07 6.75 4.98
CA GLY A 534 6.04 7.97 4.18
C GLY A 534 5.17 9.06 4.81
N PHE A 535 3.98 8.70 5.31
CA PHE A 535 3.12 9.65 6.04
C PHE A 535 3.83 10.22 7.27
N VAL A 536 4.44 9.35 8.09
CA VAL A 536 5.18 9.80 9.29
C VAL A 536 6.32 10.74 8.91
N GLN A 537 7.13 10.39 7.90
CA GLN A 537 8.24 11.22 7.45
C GLN A 537 7.77 12.59 6.93
N GLU A 538 6.72 12.64 6.10
CA GLU A 538 6.17 13.88 5.56
C GLU A 538 5.62 14.79 6.65
N ILE A 539 4.82 14.25 7.57
CA ILE A 539 4.22 15.02 8.66
C ILE A 539 5.28 15.55 9.62
N LEU A 540 6.33 14.77 9.92
CA LEU A 540 7.44 15.25 10.77
C LEU A 540 8.32 16.29 10.08
N ALA A 541 8.41 16.28 8.75
CA ALA A 541 9.20 17.23 7.98
C ALA A 541 8.45 18.55 7.70
N MET A 542 7.12 18.51 7.57
CA MET A 542 6.30 19.64 7.09
C MET A 542 6.36 20.90 7.98
N PRO A 543 6.31 20.83 9.33
CA PRO A 543 6.43 22.02 10.18
C PRO A 543 7.80 22.72 10.12
N ARG A 544 8.83 22.04 9.59
CA ARG A 544 10.23 22.48 9.62
C ARG A 544 10.71 23.06 8.30
N ALA A 545 9.88 23.03 7.26
CA ALA A 545 10.28 23.45 5.92
C ALA A 545 9.16 24.19 5.22
N ASP A 546 9.51 25.30 4.58
CA ASP A 546 8.65 25.93 3.58
C ASP A 546 8.78 25.20 2.24
N PRO A 547 7.73 25.18 1.41
CA PRO A 547 7.84 24.77 0.02
C PRO A 547 8.98 25.53 -0.68
N GLN A 548 9.78 24.83 -1.47
CA GLN A 548 10.87 25.43 -2.23
C GLN A 548 10.33 26.48 -3.20
N ALA A 549 10.86 27.71 -3.16
CA ALA A 549 10.46 28.77 -4.08
C ALA A 549 10.97 28.49 -5.52
N LEU A 550 10.17 28.88 -6.51
CA LEU A 550 10.61 28.91 -7.91
C LEU A 550 10.87 30.36 -8.31
N PRO A 551 12.04 30.72 -8.84
CA PRO A 551 12.33 32.09 -9.25
C PRO A 551 11.41 32.62 -10.37
N ASP A 552 10.92 31.72 -11.23
CA ASP A 552 9.97 32.00 -12.29
C ASP A 552 8.90 30.90 -12.31
N ALA A 553 7.67 31.27 -12.00
CA ALA A 553 6.51 30.40 -11.99
C ALA A 553 5.50 30.75 -13.09
N SER A 554 5.91 31.45 -14.15
CA SER A 554 5.05 31.85 -15.28
C SER A 554 4.34 30.67 -15.97
N ASN A 555 4.97 29.49 -15.99
CA ASN A 555 4.40 28.25 -16.52
C ASN A 555 3.63 27.43 -15.46
N TRP A 556 3.29 28.02 -14.32
CA TRP A 556 2.54 27.37 -13.26
C TRP A 556 1.16 28.01 -13.06
N THR A 557 0.18 27.18 -12.77
CA THR A 557 -1.15 27.63 -12.36
C THR A 557 -1.47 27.15 -10.95
N LEU A 558 -1.84 28.07 -10.07
CA LEU A 558 -2.44 27.76 -8.78
C LEU A 558 -3.96 27.84 -8.92
N MET A 559 -4.63 26.72 -8.66
CA MET A 559 -6.08 26.62 -8.83
C MET A 559 -6.76 26.19 -7.54
N HIS A 560 -7.84 26.87 -7.16
CA HIS A 560 -8.57 26.57 -5.92
C HIS A 560 -10.09 26.72 -6.10
N GLY A 561 -10.84 25.93 -5.32
CA GLY A 561 -12.29 26.00 -5.26
C GLY A 561 -12.75 27.07 -4.27
N GLY A 562 -13.62 27.98 -4.70
CA GLY A 562 -14.19 29.04 -3.85
C GLY A 562 -15.09 28.52 -2.74
N ALA A 563 -15.68 27.33 -2.93
CA ALA A 563 -16.54 26.66 -1.96
C ALA A 563 -15.82 25.56 -1.16
N SER A 564 -14.49 25.42 -1.28
CA SER A 564 -13.72 24.40 -0.56
C SER A 564 -13.81 24.59 0.96
N PRO A 565 -14.21 23.56 1.74
CA PRO A 565 -14.28 23.66 3.18
C PRO A 565 -12.90 23.58 3.84
N MET A 566 -11.91 23.02 3.14
CA MET A 566 -10.58 22.71 3.68
C MET A 566 -9.57 23.84 3.59
N TYR A 567 -9.66 24.69 2.57
CA TYR A 567 -8.64 25.70 2.30
C TYR A 567 -9.29 27.06 2.07
N ARG A 568 -8.73 28.07 2.72
CA ARG A 568 -9.06 29.46 2.46
C ARG A 568 -7.89 30.10 1.74
N TYR A 569 -7.91 30.00 0.42
CA TYR A 569 -6.77 30.46 -0.38
C TYR A 569 -6.40 31.93 -0.12
N HIS A 570 -7.38 32.80 0.15
CA HIS A 570 -7.12 34.21 0.48
C HIS A 570 -6.24 34.39 1.74
N GLU A 571 -6.16 33.42 2.64
CA GLU A 571 -5.32 33.48 3.84
C GLU A 571 -3.84 33.17 3.51
N VAL A 572 -3.56 32.56 2.35
CA VAL A 572 -2.21 32.12 1.95
C VAL A 572 -1.78 32.57 0.55
N CYS A 573 -2.59 33.38 -0.12
CA CYS A 573 -2.31 33.83 -1.49
C CYS A 573 -1.03 34.66 -1.56
N ASP A 574 -0.77 35.54 -0.59
CA ASP A 574 0.45 36.36 -0.57
C ASP A 574 1.71 35.50 -0.36
N PHE A 575 1.62 34.47 0.47
CA PHE A 575 2.69 33.48 0.62
C PHE A 575 2.98 32.78 -0.71
N TRP A 576 1.94 32.32 -1.42
CA TRP A 576 2.11 31.62 -2.69
C TRP A 576 2.60 32.54 -3.81
N ARG A 577 2.15 33.80 -3.88
CA ARG A 577 2.67 34.80 -4.84
C ARG A 577 4.15 35.09 -4.62
N ALA A 578 4.58 35.17 -3.35
CA ALA A 578 5.98 35.39 -3.02
C ALA A 578 6.84 34.14 -3.33
N THR A 579 6.29 32.94 -3.08
CA THR A 579 6.97 31.65 -3.35
C THR A 579 7.03 31.32 -4.84
N LEU A 580 6.05 31.80 -5.61
CA LEU A 580 5.86 31.52 -7.03
C LEU A 580 5.63 32.82 -7.83
N PRO A 581 6.65 33.67 -8.01
CA PRO A 581 6.52 34.88 -8.81
C PRO A 581 6.08 34.56 -10.25
N GLY A 582 5.02 35.24 -10.71
CA GLY A 582 4.47 35.04 -12.06
C GLY A 582 3.44 33.92 -12.19
N VAL A 583 3.12 33.20 -11.11
CA VAL A 583 2.10 32.14 -11.13
C VAL A 583 0.73 32.67 -11.58
N ARG A 584 0.04 31.90 -12.42
CA ARG A 584 -1.35 32.17 -12.77
C ARG A 584 -2.26 31.69 -11.66
N GLU A 585 -3.10 32.56 -11.11
CA GLU A 585 -4.08 32.19 -10.08
C GLU A 585 -5.48 32.00 -10.71
N VAL A 586 -6.15 30.90 -10.38
CA VAL A 586 -7.49 30.57 -10.86
C VAL A 586 -8.39 30.15 -9.70
N CYS A 587 -9.41 30.96 -9.40
CA CYS A 587 -10.49 30.60 -8.50
C CYS A 587 -11.66 30.04 -9.31
N ILE A 588 -12.16 28.86 -8.95
CA ILE A 588 -13.42 28.32 -9.46
C ILE A 588 -14.50 28.55 -8.38
N PRO A 589 -15.39 29.56 -8.54
CA PRO A 589 -16.27 30.01 -7.46
C PRO A 589 -17.16 28.92 -6.86
N ASP A 590 -17.71 28.05 -7.69
CA ASP A 590 -18.55 26.89 -7.35
C ASP A 590 -17.76 25.60 -7.08
N GLY A 591 -16.44 25.66 -7.21
CA GLY A 591 -15.54 24.53 -7.01
C GLY A 591 -15.33 24.18 -5.54
N GLY A 592 -15.31 22.87 -5.24
CA GLY A 592 -14.94 22.30 -3.95
C GLY A 592 -13.46 21.91 -3.85
N HIS A 593 -13.13 20.99 -2.95
CA HIS A 593 -11.79 20.42 -2.83
C HIS A 593 -11.43 19.45 -3.97
N TYR A 594 -12.40 18.67 -4.44
CA TYR A 594 -12.19 17.64 -5.47
C TYR A 594 -12.24 18.21 -6.90
N LEU A 595 -11.67 19.39 -7.15
CA LEU A 595 -11.63 20.02 -8.49
C LEU A 595 -11.20 19.09 -9.63
N HIS A 596 -10.26 18.17 -9.38
CA HIS A 596 -9.84 17.17 -10.37
C HIS A 596 -10.94 16.21 -10.86
N ILE A 597 -12.04 16.08 -10.10
CA ILE A 597 -13.19 15.24 -10.41
C ILE A 597 -14.33 16.13 -10.90
N THR A 598 -14.66 17.17 -10.13
CA THR A 598 -15.84 18.02 -10.38
C THR A 598 -15.62 19.00 -11.53
N HIS A 599 -14.37 19.36 -11.82
CA HIS A 599 -13.97 20.36 -12.81
C HIS A 599 -12.75 19.87 -13.63
N ALA A 600 -12.72 18.60 -14.00
CA ALA A 600 -11.59 17.97 -14.69
C ALA A 600 -11.20 18.70 -15.99
N ASP A 601 -12.17 19.22 -16.76
CA ASP A 601 -11.91 19.96 -18.00
C ASP A 601 -11.18 21.30 -17.75
N ALA A 602 -11.51 21.99 -16.65
CA ALA A 602 -10.82 23.21 -16.25
C ALA A 602 -9.38 22.92 -15.81
N VAL A 603 -9.15 21.80 -15.11
CA VAL A 603 -7.80 21.33 -14.76
C VAL A 603 -6.99 21.00 -16.01
N ALA A 604 -7.58 20.30 -16.98
CA ALA A 604 -6.93 20.00 -18.25
C ALA A 604 -6.59 21.28 -19.05
N SER A 605 -7.51 22.25 -19.08
CA SER A 605 -7.29 23.55 -19.73
C SER A 605 -6.16 24.34 -19.06
N ALA A 606 -6.04 24.28 -17.73
CA ALA A 606 -4.93 24.89 -17.01
C ALA A 606 -3.59 24.23 -17.36
N LEU A 607 -3.54 22.89 -17.45
CA LEU A 607 -2.34 22.16 -17.88
C LEU A 607 -1.93 22.51 -19.33
N GLN A 608 -2.89 22.69 -20.24
CA GLN A 608 -2.61 23.14 -21.61
C GLN A 608 -1.95 24.53 -21.63
N GLY A 609 -2.36 25.43 -20.74
CA GLY A 609 -1.71 26.74 -20.59
C GLY A 609 -0.27 26.69 -20.06
N CYS A 610 0.13 25.58 -19.42
CA CYS A 610 1.50 25.35 -18.94
C CYS A 610 2.38 24.64 -19.98
N ALA A 611 1.79 24.03 -21.00
CA ALA A 611 2.48 23.28 -22.04
C ALA A 611 3.04 24.24 -23.11
N VAL A 612 4.13 24.94 -22.77
CA VAL A 612 4.91 25.76 -23.72
C VAL A 612 6.19 25.06 -24.14
#